data_AF-A0A3D5R0R5-F1
#
_entry.id   AF-A0A3D5R0R5-F1
#
_cell.length_a   1.000
_cell.length_b   1.000
_cell.length_c   1.000
_cell.angle_alpha   90.00
_cell.angle_beta   90.00
_cell.angle_gamma   90.00
#
_symmetry.space_group_name_H-M   'P 1'
#
loop_
_entity.id
_entity.type
_entity.pdbx_description
1 polymer ?
#
loop_
_entity_poly.entity_id
_entity_poly.type
_entity_poly.pdbx_seq_one_letter_code
_entity_poly.pdbx_strand_id
1 'polypeptide(L)'
;MKRIFVSIVAMLFISVLFMACADEKGPAELAMKAAEQAVAATKAEAEKLVPDQVAALESALASAKDKLAKGEFKEALSEAQGLVGKAKDVLAAAQAKKDELTQKWTELSQGLPQMVEAIQGKVDDLSKLKKLPKAITAEKLAEAKSGLEAVKADLAKAQESFKSGNIAEAIAVATVVKEKAAKAMESLGITAPEPAKS
;
A
#
# COMPACT_ATOMS: atom_id res chain seq x y z
N MET A 1 -9.93 -30.36 -5.38
CA MET A 1 -10.90 -29.46 -4.71
C MET A 1 -11.64 -28.52 -5.70
N LYS A 2 -12.05 -29.01 -6.88
CA LYS A 2 -12.77 -28.20 -7.90
C LYS A 2 -14.22 -28.67 -8.14
N ARG A 3 -14.66 -29.71 -7.42
CA ARG A 3 -15.97 -30.37 -7.63
C ARG A 3 -16.99 -30.12 -6.50
N ILE A 4 -16.57 -29.47 -5.41
CA ILE A 4 -17.45 -29.11 -4.29
C ILE A 4 -18.10 -27.72 -4.52
N PHE A 5 -17.49 -26.87 -5.36
CA PHE A 5 -17.99 -25.54 -5.70
C PHE A 5 -19.24 -25.53 -6.60
N VAL A 6 -19.57 -26.64 -7.24
CA VAL A 6 -20.68 -26.70 -8.22
C VAL A 6 -22.01 -27.09 -7.54
N SER A 7 -21.98 -27.71 -6.37
CA SER A 7 -23.19 -28.24 -5.73
C SER A 7 -23.98 -27.25 -4.86
N ILE A 8 -23.43 -26.06 -4.56
CA ILE A 8 -24.11 -25.06 -3.72
C ILE A 8 -25.07 -24.17 -4.56
N VAL A 9 -24.98 -24.22 -5.89
CA VAL A 9 -25.80 -23.39 -6.79
C VAL A 9 -27.16 -24.03 -7.13
N ALA A 10 -27.36 -25.33 -6.88
CA ALA A 10 -28.45 -26.09 -7.52
C ALA A 10 -29.61 -26.54 -6.60
N MET A 11 -29.64 -26.18 -5.32
CA MET A 11 -30.65 -26.70 -4.39
C MET A 11 -31.35 -25.59 -3.58
N LEU A 12 -31.97 -24.64 -4.29
CA LEU A 12 -32.83 -23.61 -3.70
C LEU A 12 -34.09 -23.37 -4.55
N PHE A 13 -34.65 -24.46 -5.08
CA PHE A 13 -35.91 -24.47 -5.82
C PHE A 13 -36.88 -25.43 -5.12
N ILE A 14 -37.41 -25.02 -3.96
CA ILE A 14 -38.64 -25.60 -3.40
C ILE A 14 -39.56 -24.46 -2.96
N SER A 15 -40.63 -24.38 -3.75
CA SER A 15 -41.93 -23.73 -3.64
C SER A 15 -42.37 -23.23 -2.25
N VAL A 16 -42.62 -21.92 -2.15
CA VAL A 16 -43.58 -21.35 -1.19
C VAL A 16 -44.52 -20.42 -1.96
N LEU A 17 -45.77 -20.88 -2.13
CA LEU A 17 -46.92 -20.08 -2.51
C LEU A 17 -47.58 -19.57 -1.22
N PHE A 18 -47.46 -18.27 -0.92
CA PHE A 18 -48.43 -17.54 -0.10
C PHE A 18 -48.56 -16.09 -0.58
N MET A 19 -49.80 -15.63 -0.60
CA MET A 19 -50.30 -14.37 -1.13
C MET A 19 -49.80 -13.12 -0.36
N ALA A 20 -49.47 -12.08 -1.14
CA ALA A 20 -49.77 -10.67 -0.88
C ALA A 20 -49.19 -10.01 0.39
N CYS A 21 -47.85 -9.94 0.44
CA CYS A 21 -47.12 -8.70 0.73
C CYS A 21 -45.74 -8.82 0.04
N ALA A 22 -45.22 -7.72 -0.51
CA ALA A 22 -43.94 -7.70 -1.23
C ALA A 22 -42.77 -7.97 -0.26
N ASP A 23 -42.39 -9.22 -0.06
CA ASP A 23 -41.33 -9.63 0.89
C ASP A 23 -39.93 -9.39 0.30
N GLU A 24 -39.58 -8.13 0.03
CA GLU A 24 -38.23 -7.71 -0.42
C GLU A 24 -37.17 -7.85 0.68
N LYS A 25 -37.59 -8.16 1.91
CA LYS A 25 -36.74 -8.35 3.08
C LYS A 25 -35.75 -9.50 2.92
N GLY A 26 -36.20 -10.67 2.49
CA GLY A 26 -35.32 -11.84 2.29
C GLY A 26 -34.17 -11.56 1.30
N PRO A 27 -34.46 -11.05 0.09
CA PRO A 27 -33.43 -10.61 -0.86
C PRO A 27 -32.50 -9.53 -0.30
N ALA A 28 -33.04 -8.53 0.41
CA ALA A 28 -32.25 -7.46 1.00
C ALA A 28 -31.27 -7.97 2.08
N GLU A 29 -31.70 -8.88 2.96
CA GLU A 29 -30.84 -9.50 3.97
C GLU A 29 -29.73 -10.36 3.34
N LEU A 30 -30.04 -11.11 2.29
CA LEU A 30 -29.06 -11.92 1.58
C LEU A 30 -28.02 -11.05 0.87
N ALA A 31 -28.48 -10.00 0.17
CA ALA A 31 -27.59 -9.03 -0.47
C ALA A 31 -26.71 -8.32 0.57
N MET A 32 -27.27 -7.96 1.74
CA MET A 32 -26.51 -7.35 2.82
C MET A 32 -25.39 -8.26 3.31
N LYS A 33 -25.65 -9.55 3.54
CA LYS A 33 -24.62 -10.52 3.92
C LYS A 33 -23.51 -10.62 2.86
N ALA A 34 -23.88 -10.63 1.58
CA ALA A 34 -22.90 -10.63 0.50
C ALA A 34 -22.04 -9.35 0.49
N ALA A 35 -22.66 -8.19 0.72
CA ALA A 35 -21.97 -6.91 0.84
C ALA A 35 -21.01 -6.88 2.04
N GLU A 36 -21.45 -7.35 3.21
CA GLU A 36 -20.61 -7.47 4.40
C GLU A 36 -19.37 -8.34 4.15
N GLN A 37 -19.56 -9.50 3.53
CA GLN A 37 -18.46 -10.41 3.18
C GLN A 37 -17.50 -9.76 2.17
N ALA A 38 -18.03 -9.09 1.15
CA ALA A 38 -17.22 -8.42 0.14
C ALA A 38 -16.40 -7.27 0.74
N VAL A 39 -17.00 -6.44 1.60
CA VAL A 39 -16.31 -5.34 2.29
C VAL A 39 -15.25 -5.87 3.26
N ALA A 40 -15.56 -6.92 4.04
CA ALA A 40 -14.58 -7.53 4.95
C ALA A 40 -13.38 -8.13 4.22
N ALA A 41 -13.60 -8.86 3.12
CA ALA A 41 -12.54 -9.40 2.29
C ALA A 41 -11.70 -8.27 1.67
N THR A 42 -12.36 -7.22 1.16
CA THR A 42 -11.68 -6.06 0.57
C THR A 42 -10.83 -5.35 1.61
N LYS A 43 -11.35 -5.11 2.83
CA LYS A 43 -10.60 -4.47 3.92
C LYS A 43 -9.29 -5.21 4.21
N ALA A 44 -9.34 -6.54 4.33
CA ALA A 44 -8.16 -7.35 4.64
C ALA A 44 -7.01 -7.17 3.63
N GLU A 45 -7.34 -6.91 2.36
CA GLU A 45 -6.35 -6.75 1.29
C GLU A 45 -6.01 -5.28 0.97
N ALA A 46 -6.97 -4.37 1.14
CA ALA A 46 -6.91 -3.01 0.62
C ALA A 46 -6.61 -1.95 1.69
N GLU A 47 -6.84 -2.22 2.98
CA GLU A 47 -6.75 -1.21 4.06
C GLU A 47 -5.36 -0.56 4.14
N LYS A 48 -4.29 -1.32 3.91
CA LYS A 48 -2.91 -0.80 3.95
C LYS A 48 -2.49 -0.04 2.68
N LEU A 49 -3.28 -0.09 1.62
CA LEU A 49 -2.92 0.43 0.30
C LEU A 49 -3.80 1.59 -0.13
N VAL A 50 -5.10 1.50 0.15
CA VAL A 50 -6.13 2.48 -0.21
C VAL A 50 -7.09 2.72 0.98
N PRO A 51 -6.58 3.13 2.16
CA PRO A 51 -7.37 3.26 3.39
C PRO A 51 -8.62 4.14 3.21
N ASP A 52 -8.51 5.24 2.47
CA ASP A 52 -9.64 6.15 2.23
C ASP A 52 -10.79 5.48 1.45
N GLN A 53 -10.47 4.61 0.49
CA GLN A 53 -11.47 3.88 -0.28
C GLN A 53 -12.14 2.78 0.55
N VAL A 54 -11.37 2.14 1.44
CA VAL A 54 -11.92 1.17 2.41
C VAL A 54 -12.84 1.86 3.40
N ALA A 55 -12.46 3.02 3.93
CA ALA A 55 -13.32 3.81 4.81
C ALA A 55 -14.63 4.23 4.13
N ALA A 56 -14.58 4.59 2.84
CA ALA A 56 -15.78 4.88 2.05
C ALA A 56 -16.70 3.66 1.87
N LEU A 57 -16.13 2.46 1.70
CA LEU A 57 -16.92 1.21 1.67
C LEU A 57 -17.58 0.90 3.01
N GLU A 58 -16.87 1.06 4.12
CA GLU A 58 -17.42 0.83 5.46
C GLU A 58 -18.56 1.81 5.77
N SER A 59 -18.41 3.08 5.39
CA SER A 59 -19.45 4.10 5.53
C SER A 59 -20.70 3.75 4.70
N ALA A 60 -20.51 3.33 3.45
CA ALA A 60 -21.62 2.92 2.59
C ALA A 60 -22.30 1.62 3.09
N LEU A 61 -21.55 0.67 3.66
CA LEU A 61 -22.11 -0.51 4.32
C LEU A 61 -22.93 -0.13 5.56
N ALA A 62 -22.47 0.82 6.37
CA ALA A 62 -23.22 1.31 7.52
C ALA A 62 -24.55 1.97 7.10
N SER A 63 -24.54 2.78 6.03
CA SER A 63 -25.76 3.34 5.42
C SER A 63 -26.74 2.24 5.01
N ALA A 64 -26.26 1.24 4.26
CA ALA A 64 -27.12 0.17 3.76
C ALA A 64 -27.74 -0.66 4.90
N LYS A 65 -27.00 -0.88 6.00
CA LYS A 65 -27.51 -1.53 7.22
C LYS A 65 -28.57 -0.71 7.93
N ASP A 66 -28.39 0.60 8.03
CA ASP A 66 -29.36 1.50 8.64
C ASP A 66 -30.69 1.48 7.86
N LYS A 67 -30.64 1.52 6.53
CA LYS A 67 -31.81 1.37 5.65
C LYS A 67 -32.51 0.02 5.84
N LEU A 68 -31.74 -1.06 5.92
CA LEU A 68 -32.29 -2.39 6.20
C LEU A 68 -33.00 -2.43 7.56
N ALA A 69 -32.43 -1.82 8.59
CA ALA A 69 -33.01 -1.75 9.93
C ALA A 69 -34.29 -0.89 9.99
N LYS A 70 -34.38 0.14 9.15
CA LYS A 70 -35.57 0.99 8.98
C LYS A 70 -36.68 0.35 8.14
N GLY A 71 -36.43 -0.81 7.55
CA GLY A 71 -37.38 -1.48 6.66
C GLY A 71 -37.42 -0.91 5.23
N GLU A 72 -36.44 -0.09 4.86
CA GLU A 72 -36.23 0.43 3.50
C GLU A 72 -35.58 -0.68 2.63
N PHE A 73 -36.28 -1.81 2.47
CA PHE A 73 -35.71 -3.04 1.92
C PHE A 73 -35.24 -2.91 0.47
N LYS A 74 -35.94 -2.12 -0.35
CA LYS A 74 -35.60 -1.89 -1.75
C LYS A 74 -34.31 -1.07 -1.88
N GLU A 75 -34.21 0.00 -1.11
CA GLU A 75 -33.05 0.87 -1.05
C GLU A 75 -31.85 0.11 -0.46
N ALA A 76 -32.06 -0.65 0.62
CA ALA A 76 -31.05 -1.49 1.23
C ALA A 76 -30.53 -2.57 0.27
N LEU A 77 -31.43 -3.23 -0.48
CA LEU A 77 -31.07 -4.20 -1.51
C LEU A 77 -30.21 -3.57 -2.61
N SER A 78 -30.65 -2.42 -3.14
CA SER A 78 -29.92 -1.70 -4.19
C SER A 78 -28.53 -1.24 -3.72
N GLU A 79 -28.42 -0.71 -2.49
CA GLU A 79 -27.14 -0.29 -1.93
C GLU A 79 -26.22 -1.48 -1.66
N ALA A 80 -26.74 -2.57 -1.11
CA ALA A 80 -25.97 -3.79 -0.86
C ALA A 80 -25.42 -4.41 -2.15
N GLN A 81 -26.22 -4.45 -3.23
CA GLN A 81 -25.74 -4.90 -4.54
C GLN A 81 -24.66 -3.97 -5.10
N GLY A 82 -24.84 -2.65 -4.97
CA GLY A 82 -23.85 -1.65 -5.37
C GLY A 82 -22.53 -1.78 -4.60
N LEU A 83 -22.59 -2.13 -3.30
CA LEU A 83 -21.42 -2.36 -2.46
C LEU A 83 -20.54 -3.52 -2.94
N VAL A 84 -21.13 -4.60 -3.44
CA VAL A 84 -20.35 -5.72 -4.01
C VAL A 84 -19.54 -5.27 -5.23
N GLY A 85 -20.11 -4.40 -6.07
CA GLY A 85 -19.40 -3.79 -7.21
C GLY A 85 -18.26 -2.89 -6.73
N LYS A 86 -18.57 -1.94 -5.85
CA LYS A 86 -17.56 -1.02 -5.27
C LYS A 86 -16.43 -1.76 -4.56
N ALA A 87 -16.73 -2.83 -3.84
CA ALA A 87 -15.72 -3.67 -3.18
C ALA A 87 -14.72 -4.25 -4.19
N LYS A 88 -15.18 -4.72 -5.35
CA LYS A 88 -14.31 -5.19 -6.45
C LYS A 88 -13.45 -4.07 -7.02
N ASP A 89 -14.02 -2.88 -7.20
CA ASP A 89 -13.28 -1.72 -7.73
C ASP A 89 -12.18 -1.28 -6.76
N VAL A 90 -12.45 -1.23 -5.45
CA VAL A 90 -11.46 -0.92 -4.42
C VAL A 90 -10.38 -2.00 -4.36
N LEU A 91 -10.75 -3.28 -4.51
CA LEU A 91 -9.78 -4.37 -4.59
C LEU A 91 -8.86 -4.23 -5.81
N ALA A 92 -9.42 -3.89 -6.97
CA ALA A 92 -8.63 -3.62 -8.18
C ALA A 92 -7.72 -2.40 -8.00
N ALA A 93 -8.20 -1.34 -7.36
CA ALA A 93 -7.39 -0.16 -7.03
C ALA A 93 -6.25 -0.51 -6.06
N ALA A 94 -6.50 -1.36 -5.06
CA ALA A 94 -5.48 -1.86 -4.16
C ALA A 94 -4.40 -2.67 -4.89
N GLN A 95 -4.79 -3.56 -5.80
CA GLN A 95 -3.85 -4.33 -6.63
C GLN A 95 -3.00 -3.40 -7.51
N ALA A 96 -3.63 -2.46 -8.22
CA ALA A 96 -2.91 -1.48 -9.02
C ALA A 96 -1.93 -0.65 -8.17
N LYS A 97 -2.34 -0.27 -6.96
CA LYS A 97 -1.47 0.47 -6.03
C LYS A 97 -0.29 -0.38 -5.55
N LYS A 98 -0.54 -1.66 -5.27
CA LYS A 98 0.51 -2.62 -4.89
C LYS A 98 1.55 -2.76 -6.00
N ASP A 99 1.11 -2.87 -7.24
CA ASP A 99 1.99 -3.00 -8.40
C ASP A 99 2.83 -1.72 -8.59
N GLU A 100 2.20 -0.55 -8.53
CA GLU A 100 2.86 0.76 -8.58
C GLU A 100 3.95 0.88 -7.51
N LEU A 101 3.62 0.54 -6.26
CA LEU A 101 4.57 0.62 -5.14
C LEU A 101 5.69 -0.43 -5.25
N THR A 102 5.40 -1.61 -5.76
CA THR A 102 6.42 -2.67 -5.96
C THR A 102 7.40 -2.27 -7.05
N GLN A 103 6.93 -1.64 -8.13
CA GLN A 103 7.80 -1.09 -9.16
C GLN A 103 8.71 0.01 -8.58
N LYS A 104 8.12 0.98 -7.86
CA LYS A 104 8.89 2.04 -7.18
C LYS A 104 9.93 1.47 -6.21
N TRP A 105 9.59 0.39 -5.50
CA TRP A 105 10.53 -0.26 -4.59
C TRP A 105 11.71 -0.85 -5.35
N THR A 106 11.45 -1.50 -6.48
CA THR A 106 12.50 -2.09 -7.32
C THR A 106 13.47 -1.02 -7.81
N GLU A 107 12.96 0.13 -8.27
CA GLU A 107 13.79 1.26 -8.71
C GLU A 107 14.63 1.83 -7.55
N LEU A 108 14.02 2.06 -6.38
CA LEU A 108 14.71 2.61 -5.21
C LEU A 108 15.74 1.63 -4.64
N SER A 109 15.38 0.36 -4.48
CA SER A 109 16.23 -0.66 -3.85
C SER A 109 17.47 -1.01 -4.66
N GLN A 110 17.47 -0.77 -5.96
CA GLN A 110 18.65 -0.91 -6.81
C GLN A 110 19.63 0.27 -6.65
N GLY A 111 19.12 1.51 -6.62
CA GLY A 111 19.96 2.71 -6.58
C GLY A 111 20.43 3.11 -5.18
N LEU A 112 19.62 2.87 -4.14
CA LEU A 112 19.93 3.30 -2.78
C LEU A 112 21.22 2.70 -2.22
N PRO A 113 21.47 1.38 -2.30
CA PRO A 113 22.72 0.80 -1.83
C PRO A 113 23.95 1.43 -2.48
N GLN A 114 23.90 1.70 -3.79
CA GLN A 114 25.00 2.33 -4.53
C GLN A 114 25.28 3.76 -4.04
N MET A 115 24.23 4.54 -3.74
CA MET A 115 24.40 5.86 -3.14
C MET A 115 25.06 5.78 -1.76
N VAL A 116 24.63 4.83 -0.92
CA VAL A 116 25.22 4.62 0.42
C VAL A 116 26.70 4.23 0.32
N GLU A 117 27.05 3.32 -0.59
CA GLU A 117 28.43 2.89 -0.83
C GLU A 117 29.30 4.05 -1.34
N ALA A 118 28.80 4.87 -2.26
CA ALA A 118 29.53 6.04 -2.76
C ALA A 118 29.81 7.06 -1.66
N ILE A 119 28.83 7.34 -0.79
CA ILE A 119 28.99 8.22 0.36
C ILE A 119 30.02 7.63 1.33
N GLN A 120 29.92 6.34 1.66
CA GLN A 120 30.87 5.65 2.54
C GLN A 120 32.30 5.75 2.00
N GLY A 121 32.52 5.40 0.73
CA GLY A 121 33.85 5.48 0.11
C GLY A 121 34.44 6.88 0.18
N LYS A 122 33.64 7.91 -0.15
CA LYS A 122 34.10 9.30 -0.10
C LYS A 122 34.40 9.76 1.33
N VAL A 123 33.58 9.38 2.30
CA VAL A 123 33.80 9.67 3.72
C VAL A 123 35.10 9.04 4.20
N ASP A 124 35.36 7.78 3.84
CA ASP A 124 36.58 7.05 4.23
C ASP A 124 37.82 7.66 3.62
N ASP A 125 37.77 8.01 2.33
CA ASP A 125 38.87 8.67 1.63
C ASP A 125 39.20 10.02 2.25
N LEU A 126 38.19 10.87 2.47
CA LEU A 126 38.37 12.18 3.09
C LEU A 126 38.89 12.08 4.53
N SER A 127 38.49 11.04 5.27
CA SER A 127 38.95 10.80 6.65
C SER A 127 40.43 10.44 6.75
N LYS A 128 41.02 9.89 5.69
CA LYS A 128 42.44 9.53 5.64
C LYS A 128 43.34 10.70 5.26
N LEU A 129 42.78 11.79 4.72
CA LEU A 129 43.55 12.94 4.27
C LEU A 129 43.99 13.83 5.45
N LYS A 130 45.28 14.18 5.47
CA LYS A 130 45.82 15.17 6.44
C LYS A 130 45.30 16.59 6.21
N LYS A 131 44.88 16.92 4.98
CA LYS A 131 44.25 18.18 4.59
C LYS A 131 43.08 17.89 3.66
N LEU A 132 41.90 18.39 4.02
CA LEU A 132 40.69 18.24 3.22
C LEU A 132 40.76 19.08 1.93
N PRO A 133 40.09 18.65 0.84
CA PRO A 133 39.91 19.48 -0.34
C PRO A 133 39.24 20.81 0.00
N LYS A 134 39.62 21.91 -0.66
CA LYS A 134 39.13 23.27 -0.34
C LYS A 134 37.59 23.42 -0.33
N ALA A 135 36.88 22.59 -1.09
CA ALA A 135 35.42 22.60 -1.16
C ALA A 135 34.71 21.88 0.02
N ILE A 136 35.46 21.11 0.82
CA ILE A 136 34.93 20.25 1.88
C ILE A 136 35.49 20.70 3.23
N THR A 137 34.60 21.01 4.17
CA THR A 137 34.95 21.38 5.54
C THR A 137 34.90 20.16 6.46
N ALA A 138 35.58 20.25 7.60
CA ALA A 138 35.51 19.21 8.64
C ALA A 138 34.08 19.01 9.15
N GLU A 139 33.29 20.08 9.22
CA GLU A 139 31.88 20.07 9.59
C GLU A 139 31.04 19.25 8.60
N LYS A 140 31.17 19.53 7.28
CA LYS A 140 30.47 18.74 6.24
C LYS A 140 30.84 17.26 6.27
N LEU A 141 32.10 16.94 6.54
CA LEU A 141 32.54 15.55 6.68
C LEU A 141 31.94 14.87 7.92
N ALA A 142 31.87 15.58 9.05
CA ALA A 142 31.26 15.06 10.28
C ALA A 142 29.75 14.87 10.13
N GLU A 143 29.07 15.83 9.49
CA GLU A 143 27.65 15.74 9.18
C GLU A 143 27.37 14.56 8.24
N ALA A 144 28.17 14.39 7.18
CA ALA A 144 28.02 13.26 6.26
C ALA A 144 28.26 11.91 6.93
N LYS A 145 29.20 11.81 7.88
CA LYS A 145 29.40 10.59 8.70
C LYS A 145 28.18 10.25 9.54
N SER A 146 27.65 11.23 10.27
CA SER A 146 26.45 11.04 11.10
C SER A 146 25.23 10.70 10.23
N GLY A 147 25.06 11.41 9.12
CA GLY A 147 24.00 11.18 8.14
C GLY A 147 24.08 9.81 7.49
N LEU A 148 25.29 9.30 7.21
CA LEU A 148 25.51 7.99 6.62
C LEU A 148 25.03 6.84 7.52
N GLU A 149 25.28 6.91 8.83
CA GLU A 149 24.80 5.90 9.77
C GLU A 149 23.26 5.91 9.87
N ALA A 150 22.65 7.10 9.89
CA ALA A 150 21.20 7.22 9.83
C ALA A 150 20.62 6.68 8.51
N VAL A 151 21.26 6.97 7.39
CA VAL A 151 20.88 6.47 6.05
C VAL A 151 20.95 4.95 5.97
N LYS A 152 21.98 4.32 6.54
CA LYS A 152 22.09 2.85 6.61
C LYS A 152 20.98 2.23 7.46
N ALA A 153 20.71 2.81 8.63
CA ALA A 153 19.64 2.34 9.51
C ALA A 153 18.26 2.46 8.84
N ASP A 154 17.96 3.60 8.23
CA ASP A 154 16.72 3.83 7.51
C ASP A 154 16.59 2.91 6.28
N LEU A 155 17.68 2.64 5.54
CA LEU A 155 17.67 1.69 4.43
C LEU A 155 17.36 0.26 4.91
N ALA A 156 17.96 -0.17 6.03
CA ALA A 156 17.65 -1.47 6.63
C ALA A 156 16.19 -1.55 7.09
N LYS A 157 15.68 -0.49 7.73
CA LYS A 157 14.26 -0.38 8.11
C LYS A 157 13.35 -0.49 6.88
N ALA A 158 13.66 0.23 5.81
CA ALA A 158 12.87 0.17 4.57
C ALA A 158 12.81 -1.26 4.00
N GLN A 159 13.94 -1.98 4.01
CA GLN A 159 14.00 -3.37 3.56
C GLN A 159 13.17 -4.30 4.44
N GLU A 160 13.15 -4.09 5.75
CA GLU A 160 12.34 -4.86 6.69
C GLU A 160 10.83 -4.58 6.52
N SER A 161 10.45 -3.31 6.40
CA SER A 161 9.07 -2.92 6.06
C SER A 161 8.61 -3.57 4.76
N PHE A 162 9.47 -3.65 3.74
CA PHE A 162 9.12 -4.33 2.49
C PHE A 162 8.93 -5.83 2.69
N LYS A 163 9.85 -6.50 3.38
CA LYS A 163 9.79 -7.95 3.68
C LYS A 163 8.56 -8.35 4.50
N SER A 164 8.12 -7.48 5.41
CA SER A 164 6.90 -7.68 6.21
C SER A 164 5.60 -7.35 5.46
N GLY A 165 5.69 -6.96 4.18
CA GLY A 165 4.54 -6.60 3.36
C GLY A 165 4.00 -5.19 3.61
N ASN A 166 4.70 -4.37 4.41
CA ASN A 166 4.38 -2.96 4.59
C ASN A 166 5.04 -2.11 3.49
N ILE A 167 4.61 -2.32 2.24
CA ILE A 167 5.22 -1.71 1.05
C ILE A 167 5.10 -0.18 1.09
N ALA A 168 4.00 0.37 1.58
CA ALA A 168 3.80 1.81 1.70
C ALA A 168 4.84 2.47 2.64
N GLU A 169 5.06 1.89 3.83
CA GLU A 169 6.11 2.37 4.74
C GLU A 169 7.49 2.19 4.13
N ALA A 170 7.76 1.04 3.49
CA ALA A 170 9.05 0.77 2.85
C ALA A 170 9.42 1.85 1.83
N ILE A 171 8.47 2.23 0.98
CA ILE A 171 8.66 3.31 0.00
C ILE A 171 8.87 4.65 0.69
N ALA A 172 8.04 5.00 1.68
CA ALA A 172 8.18 6.26 2.39
C ALA A 172 9.57 6.41 3.03
N VAL A 173 10.05 5.36 3.71
CA VAL A 173 11.39 5.35 4.31
C VAL A 173 12.48 5.39 3.24
N ALA A 174 12.36 4.59 2.17
CA ALA A 174 13.33 4.59 1.07
C ALA A 174 13.44 5.95 0.36
N THR A 175 12.33 6.68 0.20
CA THR A 175 12.35 8.05 -0.33
C THR A 175 13.13 8.99 0.59
N VAL A 176 12.93 8.90 1.91
CA VAL A 176 13.71 9.68 2.89
C VAL A 176 15.21 9.32 2.82
N VAL A 177 15.54 8.04 2.69
CA VAL A 177 16.92 7.57 2.49
C VAL A 177 17.51 8.22 1.24
N LYS A 178 16.79 8.23 0.12
CA LYS A 178 17.23 8.83 -1.15
C LYS A 178 17.55 10.31 -0.99
N GLU A 179 16.68 11.06 -0.31
CA GLU A 179 16.87 12.50 -0.08
C GLU A 179 18.08 12.78 0.82
N LYS A 180 18.23 12.03 1.93
CA LYS A 180 19.38 12.15 2.84
C LYS A 180 20.69 11.77 2.14
N ALA A 181 20.68 10.70 1.35
CA ALA A 181 21.84 10.27 0.57
C ALA A 181 22.21 11.32 -0.49
N ALA A 182 21.24 11.89 -1.21
CA ALA A 182 21.48 12.96 -2.17
C ALA A 182 22.14 14.19 -1.53
N LYS A 183 21.62 14.64 -0.38
CA LYS A 183 22.22 15.74 0.39
C LYS A 183 23.65 15.44 0.84
N ALA A 184 23.90 14.22 1.32
CA ALA A 184 25.24 13.80 1.72
C ALA A 184 26.21 13.76 0.51
N MET A 185 25.76 13.27 -0.65
CA MET A 185 26.54 13.28 -1.88
C MET A 185 26.91 14.70 -2.31
N GLU A 186 25.95 15.64 -2.30
CA GLU A 186 26.19 17.05 -2.62
C GLU A 186 27.18 17.69 -1.63
N SER A 187 26.98 17.51 -0.33
CA SER A 187 27.88 18.02 0.73
C SER A 187 29.30 17.49 0.62
N LEU A 188 29.46 16.26 0.11
CA LEU A 188 30.76 15.60 -0.10
C LEU A 188 31.36 15.86 -1.49
N GLY A 189 30.67 16.61 -2.36
CA GLY A 189 31.10 16.87 -3.73
C GLY A 189 31.17 15.60 -4.58
N ILE A 190 30.31 14.62 -4.31
CA ILE A 190 30.10 13.45 -5.17
C ILE A 190 29.20 13.91 -6.30
N THR A 191 29.76 14.05 -7.49
CA THR A 191 28.95 14.19 -8.71
C THR A 191 28.25 12.86 -8.96
N ALA A 192 26.94 12.88 -9.23
CA ALA A 192 26.18 11.68 -9.59
C ALA A 192 26.94 10.88 -10.66
N PRO A 193 27.02 9.54 -10.58
CA PRO A 193 27.66 8.75 -11.62
C PRO A 193 27.01 9.11 -12.96
N GLU A 194 27.84 9.47 -13.95
CA GLU A 194 27.34 9.69 -15.31
C GLU A 194 26.52 8.45 -15.71
N PRO A 195 25.29 8.62 -16.25
CA PRO A 195 24.58 7.49 -16.83
C PRO A 195 25.52 6.86 -17.86
N ALA A 196 25.84 5.58 -17.68
CA ALA A 196 26.68 4.85 -18.60
C ALA A 196 26.11 5.07 -20.01
N LYS A 197 26.90 5.72 -20.87
CA LYS A 197 26.55 5.97 -22.26
C LYS A 197 26.17 4.62 -22.87
N SER A 198 24.89 4.46 -23.19
CA SER A 198 24.42 3.40 -24.09
C SER A 198 24.80 3.77 -25.53
#